data_AF-B7UPG5-F1
#
_entry.id   AF-B7UPG5-F1
#
_cell.length_a   1.000
_cell.length_b   1.000
_cell.length_c   1.000
_cell.angle_alpha   90.00
_cell.angle_beta   90.00
_cell.angle_gamma   90.00
#
_symmetry.space_group_name_H-M   'P 1'
#
loop_
_entity.id
_entity.type
_entity.pdbx_description
1 polymer ?
#
loop_
_entity_poly.entity_id
_entity_poly.type
_entity_poly.pdbx_seq_one_letter_code
_entity_poly.pdbx_strand_id
1 'polypeptide(L)'
;MTEQATTIDELAFTRPYGEQEKQILTAEAVEFLTELVTHFTPQRNKLLAARIQQQQDIDNGTLPDFISETASIRDADWKIRGIPADLEDRRVEITGPVERKMVINALNANVKVFMADFEDSLAPDWNKVIDGQINLRDAVNGTISYSNEAGKIYQLKPNPAVLICRVRGLHLPEKHVTWRGEAIPGSLFDFALYFFHNYQALLAKGSGPYFYLPKTQSWQEAAWWSEVFSYAEDRFNLPRGTIKATLLIETLPAVFQMDEILHALRDHIVGLNCGRWDYIFSYIKTLKNYPDRVLPDRQAVTMDKPFLNAYSRLLIKTCHKRGAFALGGMAAFIPSKDEERNNQVLDKVKADKSLEANNGHDGTWIAHPGLADTAMAVFNDILGSRKNQLEVMREQDAPITADQLLAPCDGERTEEGMRANIRVAVQYIEAWISGNGCVPIYGLMEDAATAEISRTSIWQWIHHQKTLSNGKPVTKALFRQMLGEEMKVIASELGEERFSHGRFDDAARLMEQITTSDELIDFLTLPGYRLLA
;
A
#
# COMPACT_ATOMS: atom_id res chain seq x y z
N MET A 1 39.77 -18.87 6.19
CA MET A 1 39.22 -19.78 5.16
C MET A 1 37.96 -19.12 4.66
N THR A 2 37.99 -18.55 3.47
CA THR A 2 36.79 -18.07 2.77
C THR A 2 35.98 -19.30 2.38
N GLU A 3 34.82 -19.52 3.03
CA GLU A 3 33.83 -20.48 2.55
C GLU A 3 33.53 -20.15 1.09
N GLN A 4 33.78 -21.09 0.18
CA GLN A 4 33.31 -20.97 -1.20
C GLN A 4 31.79 -20.94 -1.16
N ALA A 5 31.20 -19.78 -1.48
CA ALA A 5 29.76 -19.67 -1.66
C ALA A 5 29.32 -20.68 -2.72
N THR A 6 28.52 -21.66 -2.29
CA THR A 6 28.02 -22.72 -3.16
C THR A 6 27.06 -22.15 -4.20
N THR A 7 27.15 -22.57 -5.46
CA THR A 7 26.25 -22.19 -6.57
C THR A 7 24.87 -22.87 -6.45
N ILE A 8 24.30 -22.93 -5.25
CA ILE A 8 23.02 -23.59 -5.00
C ILE A 8 21.90 -22.72 -5.56
N ASP A 9 21.04 -23.34 -6.36
CA ASP A 9 19.84 -22.75 -6.93
C ASP A 9 18.58 -23.21 -6.17
N GLU A 10 18.73 -23.76 -4.96
CA GLU A 10 17.65 -24.18 -4.07
C GLU A 10 17.37 -23.16 -2.95
N LEU A 11 16.13 -23.17 -2.44
CA LEU A 11 15.70 -22.38 -1.29
C LEU A 11 15.88 -23.16 0.01
N ALA A 12 16.22 -22.44 1.08
CA ALA A 12 16.25 -22.96 2.44
C ALA A 12 15.17 -22.30 3.31
N PHE A 13 14.43 -23.13 4.05
CA PHE A 13 13.30 -22.71 4.90
C PHE A 13 13.70 -22.79 6.38
N THR A 14 13.45 -21.73 7.13
CA THR A 14 13.83 -21.67 8.56
C THR A 14 12.73 -22.20 9.49
N ARG A 15 11.50 -22.34 8.98
CA ARG A 15 10.34 -22.81 9.73
C ARG A 15 10.07 -24.30 9.46
N PRO A 16 9.65 -25.08 10.47
CA PRO A 16 9.28 -26.47 10.27
C PRO A 16 8.01 -26.59 9.41
N TYR A 17 7.92 -27.67 8.63
CA TYR A 17 6.75 -27.92 7.77
C TYR A 17 5.61 -28.55 8.58
N GLY A 18 4.71 -27.69 9.07
CA GLY A 18 3.46 -28.07 9.71
C GLY A 18 2.38 -28.45 8.69
N GLU A 19 1.13 -28.57 9.17
CA GLU A 19 -0.02 -28.88 8.30
C GLU A 19 -0.32 -27.74 7.32
N GLN A 20 -0.26 -26.50 7.80
CA GLN A 20 -0.47 -25.29 6.99
C GLN A 20 0.58 -25.17 5.89
N GLU A 21 1.86 -25.34 6.22
CA GLU A 21 2.96 -25.29 5.25
C GLU A 21 2.82 -26.38 4.19
N LYS A 22 2.46 -27.62 4.56
CA LYS A 22 2.25 -28.70 3.58
C LYS A 22 1.14 -28.42 2.58
N GLN A 23 0.17 -27.58 2.93
CA GLN A 23 -0.90 -27.17 2.03
C GLN A 23 -0.49 -26.10 1.02
N ILE A 24 0.48 -25.24 1.37
CA ILE A 24 0.87 -24.06 0.57
C ILE A 24 2.24 -24.24 -0.09
N LEU A 25 3.20 -24.78 0.63
CA LEU A 25 4.57 -25.06 0.18
C LEU A 25 4.66 -26.52 -0.32
N THR A 26 3.80 -26.89 -1.27
CA THR A 26 3.91 -28.17 -1.97
C THR A 26 5.18 -28.20 -2.80
N ALA A 27 5.62 -29.38 -3.23
CA ALA A 27 6.84 -29.51 -4.03
C ALA A 27 6.81 -28.63 -5.29
N GLU A 28 5.67 -28.63 -5.99
CA GLU A 28 5.45 -27.86 -7.21
C GLU A 28 5.37 -26.34 -6.95
N ALA A 29 4.76 -25.93 -5.84
CA ALA A 29 4.72 -24.52 -5.45
C ALA A 29 6.11 -24.00 -5.08
N VAL A 30 6.90 -24.81 -4.38
CA VAL A 30 8.29 -24.49 -4.01
C VAL A 30 9.19 -24.48 -5.25
N GLU A 31 9.02 -25.40 -6.19
CA GLU A 31 9.74 -25.41 -7.47
C GLU A 31 9.50 -24.10 -8.23
N PHE A 32 8.24 -23.71 -8.43
CA PHE A 32 7.90 -22.45 -9.09
C PHE A 32 8.42 -21.22 -8.34
N LEU A 33 8.31 -21.19 -7.01
CA LEU A 33 8.90 -20.11 -6.20
C LEU A 33 10.42 -20.03 -6.37
N THR A 34 11.09 -21.19 -6.39
CA THR A 34 12.55 -21.29 -6.57
C THR A 34 12.98 -20.77 -7.95
N GLU A 35 12.25 -21.13 -9.01
CA GLU A 35 12.41 -20.59 -10.35
C GLU A 35 12.34 -19.05 -10.32
N LEU A 36 11.29 -18.47 -9.75
CA LEU A 36 11.14 -17.02 -9.68
C LEU A 36 12.26 -16.33 -8.88
N VAL A 37 12.60 -16.88 -7.70
CA VAL A 37 13.62 -16.29 -6.84
C VAL A 37 14.98 -16.26 -7.54
N THR A 38 15.39 -17.39 -8.13
CA THR A 38 16.70 -17.51 -8.80
C THR A 38 16.82 -16.59 -10.01
N HIS A 39 15.75 -16.44 -10.81
CA HIS A 39 15.75 -15.60 -12.00
C HIS A 39 15.67 -14.10 -11.67
N PHE A 40 14.82 -13.70 -10.73
CA PHE A 40 14.42 -12.29 -10.60
C PHE A 40 15.00 -11.56 -9.38
N THR A 41 15.44 -12.27 -8.34
CA THR A 41 16.07 -11.64 -7.15
C THR A 41 17.31 -10.82 -7.49
N PRO A 42 18.23 -11.26 -8.39
CA PRO A 42 19.40 -10.46 -8.74
C PRO A 42 19.04 -9.09 -9.31
N GLN A 43 18.03 -9.02 -10.18
CA GLN A 43 17.60 -7.74 -10.78
C GLN A 43 16.82 -6.89 -9.80
N ARG A 44 15.97 -7.48 -8.95
CA ARG A 44 15.32 -6.78 -7.83
C ARG A 44 16.37 -6.10 -6.94
N ASN A 45 17.47 -6.78 -6.63
CA ASN A 45 18.53 -6.19 -5.79
C ASN A 45 19.24 -5.02 -6.49
N LYS A 46 19.43 -5.08 -7.82
CA LYS A 46 19.93 -3.93 -8.59
C LYS A 46 18.96 -2.77 -8.61
N LEU A 47 17.65 -3.02 -8.69
CA LEU A 47 16.63 -1.97 -8.60
C LEU A 47 16.68 -1.26 -7.25
N LEU A 48 16.82 -1.99 -6.15
CA LEU A 48 17.00 -1.38 -4.83
C LEU A 48 18.30 -0.56 -4.72
N ALA A 49 19.40 -1.04 -5.33
CA ALA A 49 20.63 -0.24 -5.42
C ALA A 49 20.45 1.02 -6.27
N ALA A 50 19.69 0.95 -7.36
CA ALA A 50 19.37 2.10 -8.20
C ALA A 50 18.52 3.15 -7.45
N ARG A 51 17.60 2.73 -6.57
CA ARG A 51 16.86 3.66 -5.69
C ARG A 51 17.81 4.50 -4.83
N ILE A 52 18.85 3.89 -4.28
CA ILE A 52 19.86 4.59 -3.46
C ILE A 52 20.57 5.65 -4.29
N GLN A 53 21.03 5.30 -5.50
CA GLN A 53 21.71 6.25 -6.37
C GLN A 53 20.80 7.42 -6.78
N GLN A 54 19.57 7.15 -7.20
CA GLN A 54 18.61 8.20 -7.55
C GLN A 54 18.31 9.12 -6.37
N GLN A 55 18.20 8.58 -5.16
CA GLN A 55 18.00 9.37 -3.96
C GLN A 55 19.22 10.25 -3.63
N GLN A 56 20.44 9.76 -3.85
CA GLN A 56 21.66 10.54 -3.68
C GLN A 56 21.72 11.72 -4.65
N ASP A 57 21.30 11.54 -5.91
CA ASP A 57 21.27 12.61 -6.90
C ASP A 57 20.28 13.72 -6.49
N ILE A 58 19.12 13.32 -5.95
CA ILE A 58 18.13 14.25 -5.37
C ILE A 58 18.71 14.94 -4.14
N ASP A 59 19.32 14.20 -3.22
CA ASP A 59 19.95 14.76 -2.01
C ASP A 59 21.05 15.78 -2.35
N ASN A 60 21.72 15.64 -3.49
CA ASN A 60 22.76 16.52 -4.00
C ASN A 60 22.23 17.75 -4.75
N GLY A 61 20.91 17.94 -4.83
CA GLY A 61 20.29 19.18 -5.31
C GLY A 61 19.50 19.06 -6.61
N THR A 62 19.48 17.90 -7.27
CA THR A 62 18.69 17.71 -8.50
C THR A 62 17.28 17.24 -8.17
N LEU A 63 16.33 18.16 -8.14
CA LEU A 63 14.91 17.82 -7.93
C LEU A 63 14.39 16.91 -9.07
N PRO A 64 13.47 15.98 -8.75
CA PRO A 64 12.91 15.08 -9.76
C PRO A 64 12.01 15.83 -10.75
N ASP A 65 12.06 15.39 -12.01
CA ASP A 65 11.23 15.89 -13.12
C ASP A 65 10.94 14.74 -14.10
N PHE A 66 10.13 14.99 -15.12
CA PHE A 66 9.84 14.04 -16.19
C PHE A 66 11.09 13.68 -17.00
N ILE A 67 11.19 12.42 -17.43
CA ILE A 67 12.36 11.87 -18.12
C ILE A 67 12.41 12.38 -19.57
N SER A 68 13.51 12.98 -20.00
CA SER A 68 13.59 13.59 -21.33
C SER A 68 13.66 12.56 -22.47
N GLU A 69 14.38 11.46 -22.23
CA GLU A 69 14.70 10.41 -23.18
C GLU A 69 13.49 9.56 -23.59
N THR A 70 12.45 9.53 -22.76
CA THR A 70 11.21 8.77 -22.98
C THR A 70 10.08 9.61 -23.55
N ALA A 71 10.34 10.85 -23.99
CA ALA A 71 9.32 11.75 -24.55
C ALA A 71 8.52 11.10 -25.70
N SER A 72 9.16 10.31 -26.55
CA SER A 72 8.48 9.61 -27.65
C SER A 72 7.41 8.62 -27.17
N ILE A 73 7.56 8.03 -25.98
CA ILE A 73 6.53 7.16 -25.38
C ILE A 73 5.35 8.02 -24.93
N ARG A 74 5.62 9.16 -24.30
CA ARG A 74 4.59 10.07 -23.79
C ARG A 74 3.78 10.72 -24.90
N ASP A 75 4.42 11.06 -26.01
CA ASP A 75 3.77 11.76 -27.12
C ASP A 75 3.12 10.82 -28.14
N ALA A 76 3.46 9.54 -28.15
CA ALA A 76 2.86 8.55 -29.05
C ALA A 76 1.46 8.11 -28.60
N ASP A 77 0.64 7.71 -29.58
CA ASP A 77 -0.67 7.09 -29.35
C ASP A 77 -0.51 5.58 -29.13
N TRP A 78 -0.83 5.13 -27.92
CA TRP A 78 -0.89 3.72 -27.55
C TRP A 78 -1.77 3.55 -26.31
N LYS A 79 -2.25 2.31 -26.10
CA LYS A 79 -3.04 1.91 -24.93
C LYS A 79 -2.51 0.61 -24.32
N ILE A 80 -2.94 0.34 -23.08
CA ILE A 80 -2.75 -0.95 -22.42
C ILE A 80 -3.40 -2.09 -23.23
N ARG A 81 -2.99 -3.33 -22.99
CA ARG A 81 -3.47 -4.50 -23.72
C ARG A 81 -4.97 -4.72 -23.59
N GLY A 82 -5.53 -4.45 -22.42
CA GLY A 82 -6.98 -4.57 -22.18
C GLY A 82 -7.31 -4.93 -20.74
N ILE A 83 -8.59 -4.77 -20.42
CA ILE A 83 -9.17 -4.97 -19.08
C ILE A 83 -10.17 -6.13 -19.18
N PRO A 84 -10.10 -7.15 -18.30
CA PRO A 84 -11.08 -8.23 -18.28
C PRO A 84 -12.43 -7.73 -17.78
N ALA A 85 -13.51 -8.42 -18.18
CA ALA A 85 -14.88 -7.94 -18.00
C ALA A 85 -15.26 -7.67 -16.54
N ASP A 86 -14.76 -8.47 -15.59
CA ASP A 86 -15.04 -8.32 -14.16
C ASP A 86 -14.24 -7.18 -13.50
N LEU A 87 -13.31 -6.56 -14.22
CA LEU A 87 -12.57 -5.36 -13.80
C LEU A 87 -13.03 -4.07 -14.50
N GLU A 88 -14.08 -4.11 -15.35
CA GLU A 88 -14.61 -2.93 -16.03
C GLU A 88 -15.47 -2.01 -15.14
N ASP A 89 -15.89 -2.47 -13.96
CA ASP A 89 -16.64 -1.68 -12.97
C ASP A 89 -16.02 -1.88 -11.59
N ARG A 90 -15.24 -0.88 -11.17
CA ARG A 90 -14.46 -0.90 -9.91
C ARG A 90 -14.79 0.28 -9.02
N ARG A 91 -16.03 0.78 -9.12
CA ARG A 91 -16.45 2.06 -8.52
C ARG A 91 -16.19 2.18 -7.02
N VAL A 92 -16.25 1.06 -6.29
CA VAL A 92 -15.82 0.98 -4.89
C VAL A 92 -15.07 -0.33 -4.67
N GLU A 93 -13.89 -0.22 -4.06
CA GLU A 93 -13.11 -1.34 -3.57
C GLU A 93 -12.95 -1.24 -2.04
N ILE A 94 -13.00 -2.38 -1.37
CA ILE A 94 -12.63 -2.48 0.05
C ILE A 94 -11.23 -3.05 0.17
N THR A 95 -10.44 -2.53 1.10
CA THR A 95 -9.11 -3.06 1.43
C THR A 95 -9.14 -3.72 2.80
N GLY A 96 -8.36 -4.78 3.01
CA GLY A 96 -8.28 -5.38 4.34
C GLY A 96 -7.34 -6.58 4.44
N PRO A 97 -7.10 -7.06 5.67
CA PRO A 97 -6.15 -8.12 5.94
C PRO A 97 -6.66 -9.47 5.41
N VAL A 98 -5.71 -10.39 5.23
CA VAL A 98 -5.94 -11.78 4.78
C VAL A 98 -6.43 -12.73 5.88
N GLU A 99 -6.87 -12.19 7.02
CA GLU A 99 -7.47 -12.98 8.11
C GLU A 99 -8.84 -13.54 7.66
N ARG A 100 -9.12 -14.78 8.03
CA ARG A 100 -10.22 -15.59 7.48
C ARG A 100 -11.59 -14.93 7.61
N LYS A 101 -11.94 -14.41 8.80
CA LYS A 101 -13.22 -13.73 9.02
C LYS A 101 -13.29 -12.41 8.25
N MET A 102 -12.18 -11.66 8.21
CA MET A 102 -12.09 -10.39 7.49
C MET A 102 -12.24 -10.58 5.97
N VAL A 103 -11.61 -11.61 5.39
CA VAL A 103 -11.78 -11.98 3.97
C VAL A 103 -13.24 -12.24 3.63
N ILE A 104 -13.96 -13.01 4.46
CA ILE A 104 -15.40 -13.29 4.24
C ILE A 104 -16.22 -12.00 4.29
N ASN A 105 -15.99 -11.15 5.30
CA ASN A 105 -16.75 -9.91 5.46
C ASN A 105 -16.51 -8.93 4.30
N ALA A 106 -15.26 -8.82 3.84
CA ALA A 106 -14.88 -7.95 2.74
C ALA A 106 -15.50 -8.42 1.41
N LEU A 107 -15.41 -9.71 1.09
CA LEU A 107 -16.05 -10.30 -0.10
C LEU A 107 -17.58 -10.19 -0.08
N ASN A 108 -18.17 -10.16 1.12
CA ASN A 108 -19.60 -10.00 1.32
C ASN A 108 -20.08 -8.53 1.34
N ALA A 109 -19.17 -7.55 1.36
CA ALA A 109 -19.55 -6.14 1.36
C ALA A 109 -20.25 -5.71 0.06
N ASN A 110 -20.97 -4.59 0.07
CA ASN A 110 -21.58 -4.01 -1.13
C ASN A 110 -20.53 -3.21 -1.93
N VAL A 111 -19.53 -3.91 -2.45
CA VAL A 111 -18.42 -3.34 -3.22
C VAL A 111 -18.17 -4.18 -4.46
N LYS A 112 -17.41 -3.65 -5.42
CA LYS A 112 -17.06 -4.36 -6.64
C LYS A 112 -15.85 -5.27 -6.44
N VAL A 113 -14.89 -4.80 -5.67
CA VAL A 113 -13.58 -5.45 -5.49
C VAL A 113 -13.21 -5.50 -4.01
N PHE A 114 -12.58 -6.60 -3.60
CA PHE A 114 -11.82 -6.71 -2.37
C PHE A 114 -10.33 -6.86 -2.69
N MET A 115 -9.53 -5.90 -2.22
CA MET A 115 -8.08 -6.01 -2.17
C MET A 115 -7.66 -6.68 -0.86
N ALA A 116 -7.26 -7.95 -0.96
CA ALA A 116 -6.71 -8.71 0.15
C ALA A 116 -5.22 -8.43 0.31
N ASP A 117 -4.81 -8.07 1.52
CA ASP A 117 -3.56 -7.36 1.72
C ASP A 117 -2.52 -8.14 2.54
N PHE A 118 -1.36 -8.38 1.92
CA PHE A 118 -0.15 -8.88 2.57
C PHE A 118 0.86 -7.77 2.91
N GLU A 119 0.53 -6.52 2.63
CA GLU A 119 1.43 -5.37 2.79
C GLU A 119 1.07 -4.52 4.02
N ASP A 120 0.75 -3.23 3.89
CA ASP A 120 0.73 -2.29 5.01
C ASP A 120 -0.31 -2.59 6.11
N SER A 121 -1.40 -3.30 5.79
CA SER A 121 -2.38 -3.72 6.79
C SER A 121 -2.08 -5.08 7.43
N LEU A 122 -0.94 -5.70 7.09
CA LEU A 122 -0.45 -6.96 7.65
C LEU A 122 0.87 -6.74 8.42
N ALA A 123 0.94 -7.25 9.64
CA ALA A 123 2.23 -7.57 10.27
C ALA A 123 2.65 -8.97 9.76
N PRO A 124 3.73 -9.10 8.97
CA PRO A 124 3.99 -10.28 8.14
C PRO A 124 4.63 -11.43 8.92
N ASP A 125 4.02 -11.81 10.04
CA ASP A 125 4.33 -13.05 10.76
C ASP A 125 4.15 -14.25 9.81
N TRP A 126 5.08 -15.22 9.87
CA TRP A 126 5.05 -16.41 9.01
C TRP A 126 3.67 -17.08 8.95
N ASN A 127 3.10 -17.38 10.13
CA ASN A 127 1.81 -18.05 10.22
C ASN A 127 0.70 -17.24 9.54
N LYS A 128 0.72 -15.91 9.67
CA LYS A 128 -0.31 -15.04 9.07
C LYS A 128 -0.19 -14.99 7.55
N VAL A 129 1.03 -15.00 7.02
CA VAL A 129 1.25 -15.05 5.56
C VAL A 129 0.79 -16.41 5.01
N ILE A 130 1.18 -17.53 5.65
CA ILE A 130 0.74 -18.87 5.22
C ILE A 130 -0.79 -19.02 5.35
N ASP A 131 -1.37 -18.61 6.47
CA ASP A 131 -2.82 -18.62 6.68
C ASP A 131 -3.54 -17.73 5.67
N GLY A 132 -2.96 -16.57 5.34
CA GLY A 132 -3.49 -15.71 4.29
C GLY A 132 -3.59 -16.43 2.95
N GLN A 133 -2.56 -17.17 2.55
CA GLN A 133 -2.59 -17.95 1.31
C GLN A 133 -3.66 -19.06 1.36
N ILE A 134 -3.82 -19.75 2.49
CA ILE A 134 -4.89 -20.73 2.71
C ILE A 134 -6.27 -20.07 2.57
N ASN A 135 -6.48 -18.95 3.25
CA ASN A 135 -7.74 -18.22 3.26
C ASN A 135 -8.11 -17.75 1.85
N LEU A 136 -7.15 -17.21 1.09
CA LEU A 136 -7.41 -16.77 -0.29
C LEU A 136 -7.71 -17.94 -1.22
N ARG A 137 -7.03 -19.09 -1.07
CA ARG A 137 -7.35 -20.31 -1.82
C ARG A 137 -8.77 -20.79 -1.55
N ASP A 138 -9.16 -20.87 -0.28
CA ASP A 138 -10.51 -21.27 0.11
C ASP A 138 -11.57 -20.28 -0.39
N ALA A 139 -11.25 -18.98 -0.39
CA ALA A 139 -12.13 -17.93 -0.89
C ALA A 139 -12.32 -18.03 -2.41
N VAL A 140 -11.24 -18.26 -3.16
CA VAL A 140 -11.30 -18.48 -4.61
C VAL A 140 -12.15 -19.70 -4.95
N ASN A 141 -12.01 -20.78 -4.19
CA ASN A 141 -12.79 -22.01 -4.33
C ASN A 141 -14.23 -21.90 -3.83
N GLY A 142 -14.62 -20.79 -3.21
CA GLY A 142 -15.96 -20.58 -2.68
C GLY A 142 -16.28 -21.37 -1.41
N THR A 143 -15.27 -21.91 -0.73
CA THR A 143 -15.43 -22.82 0.43
C THR A 143 -15.02 -22.21 1.76
N ILE A 144 -14.44 -21.00 1.75
CA ILE A 144 -14.06 -20.29 2.96
C ILE A 144 -15.26 -20.12 3.90
N SER A 145 -15.05 -20.49 5.16
CA SER A 145 -16.04 -20.36 6.23
C SER A 145 -15.34 -20.18 7.57
N TYR A 146 -16.02 -19.49 8.49
CA TYR A 146 -15.49 -19.22 9.83
C TYR A 146 -16.62 -19.33 10.87
N SER A 147 -16.34 -19.97 12.00
CA SER A 147 -17.24 -20.03 13.15
C SER A 147 -16.59 -19.32 14.32
N ASN A 148 -17.29 -18.33 14.89
CA ASN A 148 -16.80 -17.67 16.10
C ASN A 148 -17.11 -18.48 17.37
N GLU A 149 -16.56 -18.07 18.51
CA GLU A 149 -16.78 -18.70 19.82
C GLU A 149 -18.27 -18.74 20.23
N ALA A 150 -19.07 -17.79 19.75
CA ALA A 150 -20.52 -17.74 19.97
C ALA A 150 -21.33 -18.67 19.04
N GLY A 151 -20.67 -19.47 18.18
CA GLY A 151 -21.30 -20.40 17.25
C GLY A 151 -21.86 -19.75 15.97
N LYS A 152 -21.68 -18.45 15.75
CA LYS A 152 -22.09 -17.78 14.50
C LYS A 152 -21.16 -18.17 13.37
N ILE A 153 -21.75 -18.71 12.31
CA ILE A 153 -21.08 -19.11 11.08
C ILE A 153 -21.09 -17.95 10.08
N TYR A 154 -19.94 -17.73 9.44
CA TYR A 154 -19.72 -16.77 8.36
C TYR A 154 -19.35 -17.55 7.10
N GLN A 155 -20.07 -17.27 6.00
CA GLN A 155 -19.89 -17.90 4.69
C GLN A 155 -20.03 -16.84 3.60
N LEU A 156 -19.55 -17.16 2.39
CA LEU A 156 -19.71 -16.27 1.24
C LEU A 156 -21.17 -16.18 0.79
N LYS A 157 -21.61 -14.96 0.47
CA LYS A 157 -22.86 -14.71 -0.25
C LYS A 157 -22.70 -15.10 -1.73
N PRO A 158 -23.80 -15.32 -2.47
CA PRO A 158 -23.74 -15.44 -3.93
C PRO A 158 -23.15 -14.17 -4.55
N ASN A 159 -22.33 -14.33 -5.60
CA ASN A 159 -21.65 -13.23 -6.29
C ASN A 159 -20.83 -12.34 -5.33
N PRO A 160 -19.80 -12.90 -4.66
CA PRO A 160 -18.88 -12.10 -3.86
C PRO A 160 -18.14 -11.08 -4.73
N ALA A 161 -17.57 -10.05 -4.09
CA ALA A 161 -16.71 -9.08 -4.77
C ALA A 161 -15.52 -9.77 -5.48
N VAL A 162 -15.01 -9.15 -6.55
CA VAL A 162 -13.81 -9.63 -7.25
C VAL A 162 -12.62 -9.55 -6.29
N LEU A 163 -11.77 -10.57 -6.28
CA LEU A 163 -10.61 -10.64 -5.40
C LEU A 163 -9.36 -10.15 -6.14
N ILE A 164 -8.59 -9.25 -5.51
CA ILE A 164 -7.27 -8.83 -5.96
C ILE A 164 -6.29 -8.96 -4.79
N CYS A 165 -5.09 -9.53 -5.03
CA CYS A 165 -4.07 -9.73 -4.00
C CYS A 165 -3.05 -8.58 -4.01
N ARG A 166 -2.90 -7.84 -2.91
CA ARG A 166 -1.79 -6.89 -2.74
C ARG A 166 -0.59 -7.61 -2.11
N VAL A 167 0.51 -7.65 -2.85
CA VAL A 167 1.78 -8.27 -2.43
C VAL A 167 2.63 -7.28 -1.64
N ARG A 168 3.58 -7.77 -0.83
CA ARG A 168 4.59 -6.92 -0.19
C ARG A 168 5.41 -6.13 -1.22
N GLY A 169 5.76 -4.90 -0.87
CA GLY A 169 6.60 -4.04 -1.72
C GLY A 169 8.01 -4.56 -1.93
N LEU A 170 8.69 -4.07 -2.97
CA LEU A 170 10.00 -4.58 -3.40
C LEU A 170 11.08 -4.53 -2.33
N HIS A 171 10.97 -3.72 -1.27
CA HIS A 171 11.98 -3.60 -0.22
C HIS A 171 11.88 -4.67 0.87
N LEU A 172 10.73 -5.33 1.02
CA LEU A 172 10.47 -6.24 2.13
C LEU A 172 11.08 -7.63 1.89
N PRO A 173 11.81 -8.18 2.88
CA PRO A 173 12.26 -9.56 2.85
C PRO A 173 11.15 -10.53 3.34
N GLU A 174 11.18 -11.76 2.85
CA GLU A 174 10.59 -12.91 3.53
C GLU A 174 11.71 -13.66 4.26
N LYS A 175 11.92 -13.35 5.55
CA LYS A 175 13.10 -13.82 6.29
C LYS A 175 13.09 -15.32 6.58
N HIS A 176 11.95 -15.98 6.40
CA HIS A 176 11.81 -17.41 6.68
C HIS A 176 12.20 -18.30 5.51
N VAL A 177 12.41 -17.71 4.34
CA VAL A 177 12.85 -18.41 3.14
C VAL A 177 14.08 -17.69 2.60
N THR A 178 15.15 -18.42 2.40
CA THR A 178 16.44 -17.86 1.99
C THR A 178 16.94 -18.51 0.72
N TRP A 179 17.65 -17.73 -0.09
CA TRP A 179 18.41 -18.20 -1.24
C TRP A 179 19.84 -17.71 -1.10
N ARG A 180 20.79 -18.65 -1.11
CA ARG A 180 22.22 -18.37 -0.88
C ARG A 180 22.47 -17.59 0.44
N GLY A 181 21.72 -17.94 1.48
CA GLY A 181 21.84 -17.36 2.83
C GLY A 181 21.10 -16.03 3.03
N GLU A 182 20.59 -15.42 1.96
CA GLU A 182 19.89 -14.13 2.01
C GLU A 182 18.37 -14.33 1.92
N ALA A 183 17.60 -13.51 2.64
CA ALA A 183 16.14 -13.55 2.59
C ALA A 183 15.63 -13.25 1.17
N ILE A 184 14.67 -14.04 0.70
CA ILE A 184 14.07 -13.82 -0.62
C ILE A 184 13.17 -12.57 -0.60
N PRO A 185 12.84 -11.97 -1.77
CA PRO A 185 11.87 -10.89 -1.82
C PRO A 185 10.47 -11.35 -1.39
N GLY A 186 9.88 -10.69 -0.39
CA GLY A 186 8.50 -10.98 0.04
C GLY A 186 7.50 -10.77 -1.10
N SER A 187 7.79 -9.83 -2.00
CA SER A 187 7.03 -9.58 -3.23
C SER A 187 6.89 -10.82 -4.12
N LEU A 188 7.97 -11.60 -4.29
CA LEU A 188 7.95 -12.84 -5.07
C LEU A 188 7.24 -13.96 -4.32
N PHE A 189 7.42 -14.06 -3.00
CA PHE A 189 6.75 -15.07 -2.17
C PHE A 189 5.22 -14.93 -2.25
N ASP A 190 4.71 -13.73 -2.01
CA ASP A 190 3.27 -13.46 -2.00
C ASP A 190 2.65 -13.66 -3.39
N PHE A 191 3.32 -13.15 -4.42
CA PHE A 191 2.92 -13.30 -5.82
C PHE A 191 2.86 -14.78 -6.22
N ALA A 192 3.96 -15.51 -6.01
CA ALA A 192 4.13 -16.88 -6.49
C ALA A 192 3.05 -17.79 -5.92
N LEU A 193 2.83 -17.73 -4.60
CA LEU A 193 1.88 -18.61 -3.93
C LEU A 193 0.43 -18.26 -4.28
N TYR A 194 0.07 -16.98 -4.30
CA TYR A 194 -1.29 -16.60 -4.69
C TYR A 194 -1.57 -16.98 -6.15
N PHE A 195 -0.64 -16.69 -7.06
CA PHE A 195 -0.77 -17.08 -8.47
C PHE A 195 -0.91 -18.61 -8.62
N PHE A 196 0.07 -19.36 -8.10
CA PHE A 196 0.18 -20.81 -8.28
C PHE A 196 -1.07 -21.56 -7.80
N HIS A 197 -1.57 -21.22 -6.61
CA HIS A 197 -2.69 -21.93 -6.01
C HIS A 197 -4.06 -21.57 -6.63
N ASN A 198 -4.16 -20.45 -7.36
CA ASN A 198 -5.46 -19.89 -7.72
C ASN A 198 -5.70 -19.67 -9.21
N TYR A 199 -4.66 -19.58 -10.05
CA TYR A 199 -4.83 -19.15 -11.44
C TYR A 199 -5.85 -20.02 -12.21
N GLN A 200 -5.82 -21.34 -12.03
CA GLN A 200 -6.75 -22.26 -12.73
C GLN A 200 -8.20 -22.02 -12.30
N ALA A 201 -8.46 -21.95 -10.99
CA ALA A 201 -9.81 -21.77 -10.45
C ALA A 201 -10.37 -20.38 -10.76
N LEU A 202 -9.52 -19.34 -10.75
CA LEU A 202 -9.88 -17.97 -11.14
C LEU A 202 -10.30 -17.91 -12.61
N LEU A 203 -9.50 -18.48 -13.51
CA LEU A 203 -9.80 -18.51 -14.94
C LEU A 203 -11.04 -19.35 -15.25
N ALA A 204 -11.21 -20.50 -14.60
CA ALA A 204 -12.34 -21.39 -14.81
C ALA A 204 -13.70 -20.74 -14.47
N LYS A 205 -13.73 -19.79 -13.52
CA LYS A 205 -14.94 -19.05 -13.15
C LYS A 205 -15.10 -17.70 -13.86
N GLY A 206 -14.30 -17.42 -14.89
CA GLY A 206 -14.39 -16.20 -15.68
C GLY A 206 -13.76 -14.96 -15.04
N SER A 207 -12.90 -15.15 -14.03
CA SER A 207 -12.06 -14.10 -13.43
C SER A 207 -10.60 -14.34 -13.84
N GLY A 208 -9.63 -13.81 -13.08
CA GLY A 208 -8.21 -14.00 -13.37
C GLY A 208 -7.28 -13.74 -12.17
N PRO A 209 -5.99 -14.09 -12.29
CA PRO A 209 -4.99 -13.80 -11.27
C PRO A 209 -4.67 -12.30 -11.24
N TYR A 210 -5.29 -11.59 -10.30
CA TYR A 210 -5.21 -10.13 -10.20
C TYR A 210 -4.38 -9.66 -9.00
N PHE A 211 -3.58 -8.63 -9.21
CA PHE A 211 -2.64 -8.11 -8.22
C PHE A 211 -2.74 -6.59 -8.02
N TYR A 212 -2.42 -6.17 -6.80
CA TYR A 212 -2.07 -4.81 -6.46
C TYR A 212 -0.57 -4.71 -6.17
N LEU A 213 0.10 -3.73 -6.79
CA LEU A 213 1.55 -3.52 -6.68
C LEU A 213 1.85 -2.20 -5.94
N PRO A 214 2.39 -2.26 -4.71
CA PRO A 214 2.63 -1.08 -3.90
C PRO A 214 4.04 -0.50 -4.09
N LYS A 215 4.20 0.76 -3.68
CA LYS A 215 5.48 1.45 -3.42
C LYS A 215 6.50 1.35 -4.56
N THR A 216 6.01 1.32 -5.80
CA THR A 216 6.84 1.41 -7.01
C THR A 216 7.44 2.82 -7.11
N GLN A 217 8.71 2.94 -7.52
CA GLN A 217 9.42 4.21 -7.68
C GLN A 217 9.84 4.50 -9.12
N SER A 218 9.88 3.50 -10.00
CA SER A 218 10.38 3.68 -11.36
C SER A 218 9.71 2.76 -12.39
N TRP A 219 9.80 3.14 -13.67
CA TRP A 219 9.29 2.30 -14.75
C TRP A 219 10.09 1.00 -14.94
N GLN A 220 11.36 0.97 -14.52
CA GLN A 220 12.20 -0.24 -14.54
C GLN A 220 11.70 -1.29 -13.53
N GLU A 221 11.15 -0.85 -12.40
CA GLU A 221 10.49 -1.75 -11.45
C GLU A 221 9.18 -2.32 -12.04
N ALA A 222 8.44 -1.50 -12.79
CA ALA A 222 7.27 -1.98 -13.54
C ALA A 222 7.67 -2.97 -14.65
N ALA A 223 8.80 -2.74 -15.33
CA ALA A 223 9.35 -3.68 -16.31
C ALA A 223 9.74 -5.01 -15.66
N TRP A 224 10.38 -4.97 -14.49
CA TRP A 224 10.69 -6.18 -13.71
C TRP A 224 9.43 -6.98 -13.34
N TRP A 225 8.36 -6.31 -12.92
CA TRP A 225 7.07 -6.97 -12.71
C TRP A 225 6.50 -7.59 -13.99
N SER A 226 6.62 -6.90 -15.13
CA SER A 226 6.19 -7.40 -16.44
C SER A 226 6.96 -8.67 -16.83
N GLU A 227 8.26 -8.74 -16.55
CA GLU A 227 9.07 -9.95 -16.76
C GLU A 227 8.66 -11.10 -15.82
N VAL A 228 8.43 -10.82 -14.54
CA VAL A 228 7.95 -11.80 -13.54
C VAL A 228 6.60 -12.39 -13.96
N PHE A 229 5.65 -11.54 -14.34
CA PHE A 229 4.34 -11.97 -14.83
C PHE A 229 4.45 -12.75 -16.13
N SER A 230 5.30 -12.28 -17.04
CA SER A 230 5.51 -12.95 -18.32
C SER A 230 6.06 -14.36 -18.13
N TYR A 231 7.04 -14.53 -17.25
CA TYR A 231 7.60 -15.82 -16.89
C TYR A 231 6.53 -16.75 -16.30
N ALA A 232 5.73 -16.26 -15.35
CA ALA A 232 4.66 -17.04 -14.74
C ALA A 232 3.60 -17.47 -15.77
N GLU A 233 3.21 -16.59 -16.68
CA GLU A 233 2.28 -16.94 -17.77
C GLU A 233 2.87 -18.02 -18.67
N ASP A 234 4.11 -17.84 -19.12
CA ASP A 234 4.77 -18.75 -20.04
C ASP A 234 4.98 -20.13 -19.39
N ARG A 235 5.36 -20.17 -18.10
CA ARG A 235 5.56 -21.39 -17.29
C ARG A 235 4.31 -22.26 -17.18
N PHE A 236 3.12 -21.66 -17.20
CA PHE A 236 1.84 -22.36 -17.13
C PHE A 236 1.04 -22.28 -18.43
N ASN A 237 1.70 -21.91 -19.54
CA ASN A 237 1.13 -21.82 -20.89
C ASN A 237 -0.14 -20.96 -20.95
N LEU A 238 -0.12 -19.82 -20.26
CA LEU A 238 -1.18 -18.83 -20.28
C LEU A 238 -0.91 -17.77 -21.37
N PRO A 239 -1.96 -17.21 -22.00
CA PRO A 239 -1.78 -16.08 -22.91
C PRO A 239 -1.14 -14.88 -22.21
N ARG A 240 -0.28 -14.13 -22.92
CA ARG A 240 0.31 -12.89 -22.40
C ARG A 240 -0.77 -11.90 -21.96
N GLY A 241 -0.65 -11.38 -20.74
CA GLY A 241 -1.61 -10.44 -20.15
C GLY A 241 -2.83 -11.09 -19.52
N THR A 242 -2.72 -12.38 -19.16
CA THR A 242 -3.67 -13.10 -18.30
C THR A 242 -3.59 -12.58 -16.87
N ILE A 243 -2.38 -12.36 -16.36
CA ILE A 243 -2.17 -11.70 -15.08
C ILE A 243 -2.51 -10.22 -15.24
N LYS A 244 -3.35 -9.67 -14.35
CA LYS A 244 -3.66 -8.23 -14.32
C LYS A 244 -3.16 -7.55 -13.06
N ALA A 245 -2.63 -6.35 -13.19
CA ALA A 245 -2.11 -5.57 -12.08
C ALA A 245 -2.71 -4.17 -12.03
N THR A 246 -3.07 -3.72 -10.84
CA THR A 246 -3.29 -2.29 -10.53
C THR A 246 -2.11 -1.80 -9.70
N LEU A 247 -1.51 -0.67 -10.06
CA LEU A 247 -0.26 -0.21 -9.46
C LEU A 247 -0.45 1.12 -8.73
N LEU A 248 -0.03 1.20 -7.47
CA LEU A 248 -0.20 2.40 -6.67
C LEU A 248 0.89 3.43 -7.02
N ILE A 249 0.51 4.64 -7.42
CA ILE A 249 1.45 5.75 -7.59
C ILE A 249 1.56 6.48 -6.26
N GLU A 250 2.10 5.81 -5.26
CA GLU A 250 2.17 6.30 -3.88
C GLU A 250 3.58 6.71 -3.47
N THR A 251 4.46 6.94 -4.45
CA THR A 251 5.79 7.50 -4.22
C THR A 251 6.00 8.73 -5.08
N LEU A 252 6.75 9.70 -4.56
CA LEU A 252 7.06 10.92 -5.30
C LEU A 252 7.84 10.62 -6.60
N PRO A 253 8.85 9.72 -6.64
CA PRO A 253 9.52 9.38 -7.90
C PRO A 253 8.59 8.82 -8.99
N ALA A 254 7.56 8.05 -8.61
CA ALA A 254 6.65 7.41 -9.57
C ALA A 254 5.70 8.39 -10.26
N VAL A 255 5.39 9.55 -9.65
CA VAL A 255 4.48 10.53 -10.28
C VAL A 255 5.04 11.10 -11.59
N PHE A 256 6.38 11.14 -11.71
CA PHE A 256 7.09 11.63 -12.89
C PHE A 256 7.25 10.56 -13.98
N GLN A 257 6.79 9.34 -13.73
CA GLN A 257 7.03 8.16 -14.57
C GLN A 257 5.76 7.35 -14.85
N MET A 258 4.57 7.90 -14.58
CA MET A 258 3.31 7.16 -14.67
C MET A 258 3.07 6.56 -16.07
N ASP A 259 3.45 7.29 -17.12
CA ASP A 259 3.23 6.87 -18.50
C ASP A 259 4.23 5.78 -18.92
N GLU A 260 5.48 5.90 -18.49
CA GLU A 260 6.53 4.89 -18.66
C GLU A 260 6.20 3.62 -17.87
N ILE A 261 5.64 3.74 -16.66
CA ILE A 261 5.15 2.61 -15.86
C ILE A 261 4.02 1.88 -16.60
N LEU A 262 3.02 2.62 -17.09
CA LEU A 262 1.93 2.06 -17.90
C LEU A 262 2.47 1.38 -19.16
N HIS A 263 3.50 1.94 -19.79
CA HIS A 263 4.10 1.39 -21.00
C HIS A 263 4.88 0.10 -20.70
N ALA A 264 5.71 0.11 -19.66
CA ALA A 264 6.55 -1.02 -19.26
C ALA A 264 5.72 -2.24 -18.82
N LEU A 265 4.57 -2.00 -18.19
CA LEU A 265 3.64 -3.04 -17.72
C LEU A 265 2.41 -3.20 -18.63
N ARG A 266 2.43 -2.67 -19.87
CA ARG A 266 1.25 -2.52 -20.74
C ARG A 266 0.46 -3.80 -21.02
N ASP A 267 1.10 -4.97 -20.92
CA ASP A 267 0.45 -6.26 -21.13
C ASP A 267 -0.45 -6.65 -19.94
N HIS A 268 -0.06 -6.25 -18.74
CA HIS A 268 -0.64 -6.70 -17.48
C HIS A 268 -1.34 -5.58 -16.70
N ILE A 269 -0.95 -4.32 -16.86
CA ILE A 269 -1.51 -3.21 -16.09
C ILE A 269 -2.93 -2.87 -16.55
N VAL A 270 -3.82 -2.61 -15.58
CA VAL A 270 -5.22 -2.21 -15.82
C VAL A 270 -5.57 -0.86 -15.21
N GLY A 271 -4.73 -0.32 -14.33
CA GLY A 271 -4.97 0.97 -13.70
C GLY A 271 -3.88 1.40 -12.73
N LEU A 272 -3.93 2.68 -12.37
CA LEU A 272 -3.14 3.29 -11.31
C LEU A 272 -4.05 3.77 -10.17
N ASN A 273 -3.48 3.90 -8.97
CA ASN A 273 -4.20 4.37 -7.80
C ASN A 273 -3.55 5.63 -7.17
N CYS A 274 -4.41 6.55 -6.73
CA CYS A 274 -4.05 7.69 -5.90
C CYS A 274 -3.94 7.30 -4.41
N GLY A 275 -2.79 7.56 -3.78
CA GLY A 275 -2.59 7.41 -2.34
C GLY A 275 -2.38 8.76 -1.64
N ARG A 276 -2.76 8.86 -0.35
CA ARG A 276 -2.46 10.05 0.47
C ARG A 276 -1.24 9.83 1.35
N TRP A 277 -1.31 8.91 2.31
CA TRP A 277 -0.29 8.77 3.36
C TRP A 277 1.06 8.35 2.84
N ASP A 278 1.13 7.26 2.06
CA ASP A 278 2.39 6.82 1.44
C ASP A 278 2.99 7.89 0.51
N TYR A 279 2.14 8.60 -0.25
CA TYR A 279 2.61 9.65 -1.16
C TYR A 279 3.30 10.80 -0.43
N ILE A 280 2.67 11.36 0.61
CA ILE A 280 3.27 12.47 1.37
C ILE A 280 4.40 12.00 2.29
N PHE A 281 4.39 10.74 2.72
CA PHE A 281 5.53 10.09 3.35
C PHE A 281 6.72 10.03 2.39
N SER A 282 6.49 9.56 1.16
CA SER A 282 7.51 9.51 0.12
C SER A 282 7.97 10.90 -0.29
N TYR A 283 7.09 11.91 -0.32
CA TYR A 283 7.47 13.30 -0.58
C TYR A 283 8.54 13.77 0.41
N ILE A 284 8.30 13.55 1.71
CA ILE A 284 9.25 13.93 2.75
C ILE A 284 10.54 13.12 2.64
N LYS A 285 10.47 11.80 2.42
CA LYS A 285 11.69 10.98 2.24
C LYS A 285 12.54 11.41 1.06
N THR A 286 11.89 11.70 -0.06
CA THR A 286 12.55 12.06 -1.31
C THR A 286 13.20 13.44 -1.19
N LEU A 287 12.52 14.38 -0.55
CA LEU A 287 12.97 15.77 -0.40
C LEU A 287 13.56 16.05 1.00
N LYS A 288 14.06 15.03 1.68
CA LYS A 288 14.45 15.08 3.10
C LYS A 288 15.55 16.09 3.43
N ASN A 289 16.38 16.44 2.44
CA ASN A 289 17.50 17.38 2.60
C ASN A 289 17.14 18.81 2.15
N TYR A 290 15.90 19.07 1.72
CA TYR A 290 15.47 20.35 1.18
C TYR A 290 14.73 21.20 2.23
N PRO A 291 15.35 22.25 2.79
CA PRO A 291 14.77 23.04 3.89
C PRO A 291 13.53 23.86 3.48
N ASP A 292 13.32 24.07 2.18
CA ASP A 292 12.16 24.71 1.56
C ASP A 292 10.99 23.76 1.28
N ARG A 293 11.16 22.44 1.51
CA ARG A 293 10.15 21.39 1.23
C ARG A 293 9.56 20.76 2.49
N VAL A 294 9.54 21.51 3.59
CA VAL A 294 8.96 21.06 4.85
C VAL A 294 7.45 21.14 4.82
N LEU A 295 6.78 20.01 5.05
CA LEU A 295 5.32 19.96 5.12
C LEU A 295 4.79 20.41 6.50
N PRO A 296 3.56 20.97 6.55
CA PRO A 296 2.85 21.26 7.79
C PRO A 296 2.32 19.96 8.44
N ASP A 297 1.44 20.10 9.43
CA ASP A 297 0.71 18.98 10.02
C ASP A 297 0.10 18.08 8.94
N ARG A 298 0.46 16.79 8.94
CA ARG A 298 -0.03 15.81 7.95
C ARG A 298 -1.56 15.72 7.88
N GLN A 299 -2.24 16.02 8.99
CA GLN A 299 -3.70 16.11 9.07
C GLN A 299 -4.26 17.18 8.11
N ALA A 300 -3.56 18.30 7.93
CA ALA A 300 -3.93 19.42 7.07
C ALA A 300 -3.48 19.27 5.61
N VAL A 301 -2.63 18.29 5.30
CA VAL A 301 -2.16 17.98 3.94
C VAL A 301 -3.19 17.11 3.21
N THR A 302 -4.35 17.69 2.88
CA THR A 302 -5.52 17.03 2.26
C THR A 302 -5.45 16.97 0.73
N MET A 303 -6.23 16.09 0.09
CA MET A 303 -6.13 15.85 -1.37
C MET A 303 -6.54 17.05 -2.25
N ASP A 304 -7.22 18.05 -1.69
CA ASP A 304 -7.55 19.31 -2.36
C ASP A 304 -6.37 20.30 -2.40
N LYS A 305 -5.28 20.05 -1.66
CA LYS A 305 -4.09 20.91 -1.69
C LYS A 305 -3.46 20.90 -3.09
N PRO A 306 -2.89 22.03 -3.56
CA PRO A 306 -2.51 22.21 -4.96
C PRO A 306 -1.65 21.08 -5.56
N PHE A 307 -0.60 20.63 -4.87
CA PHE A 307 0.29 19.59 -5.38
C PHE A 307 -0.36 18.20 -5.43
N LEU A 308 -1.23 17.86 -4.46
CA LEU A 308 -1.98 16.61 -4.44
C LEU A 308 -3.12 16.61 -5.47
N ASN A 309 -3.76 17.76 -5.67
CA ASN A 309 -4.74 17.94 -6.73
C ASN A 309 -4.08 17.84 -8.12
N ALA A 310 -2.89 18.42 -8.31
CA ALA A 310 -2.11 18.27 -9.53
C ALA A 310 -1.74 16.80 -9.77
N TYR A 311 -1.27 16.09 -8.74
CA TYR A 311 -1.01 14.66 -8.79
C TYR A 311 -2.25 13.85 -9.22
N SER A 312 -3.41 14.06 -8.57
CA SER A 312 -4.67 13.37 -8.92
C SER A 312 -5.07 13.62 -10.38
N ARG A 313 -5.06 14.88 -10.83
CA ARG A 313 -5.43 15.23 -12.22
C ARG A 313 -4.47 14.67 -13.24
N LEU A 314 -3.16 14.68 -12.96
CA LEU A 314 -2.15 14.11 -13.84
C LEU A 314 -2.32 12.59 -13.96
N LEU A 315 -2.58 11.90 -12.84
CA LEU A 315 -2.80 10.46 -12.82
C LEU A 315 -4.02 10.08 -13.67
N ILE A 316 -5.15 10.78 -13.49
CA ILE A 316 -6.38 10.56 -14.26
C ILE A 316 -6.12 10.75 -15.76
N LYS A 317 -5.54 11.90 -16.13
CA LYS A 317 -5.23 12.23 -17.52
C LYS A 317 -4.33 11.18 -18.17
N THR A 318 -3.30 10.73 -17.45
CA THR A 318 -2.34 9.73 -17.94
C THR A 318 -3.02 8.37 -18.11
N CYS A 319 -3.76 7.90 -17.10
CA CYS A 319 -4.45 6.60 -17.17
C CYS A 319 -5.45 6.53 -18.32
N HIS A 320 -6.32 7.54 -18.44
CA HIS A 320 -7.38 7.54 -19.45
C HIS A 320 -6.83 7.68 -20.87
N LYS A 321 -5.73 8.45 -21.06
CA LYS A 321 -4.97 8.46 -22.31
C LYS A 321 -4.58 7.05 -22.75
N ARG A 322 -4.19 6.19 -21.80
CA ARG A 322 -3.75 4.81 -22.05
C ARG A 322 -4.85 3.76 -21.93
N GLY A 323 -6.10 4.18 -21.68
CA GLY A 323 -7.24 3.28 -21.48
C GLY A 323 -7.15 2.43 -20.21
N ALA A 324 -6.42 2.91 -19.20
CA ALA A 324 -6.28 2.29 -17.89
C ALA A 324 -7.14 3.04 -16.85
N PHE A 325 -7.50 2.36 -15.76
CA PHE A 325 -8.26 2.96 -14.66
C PHE A 325 -7.41 3.96 -13.86
N ALA A 326 -8.05 5.02 -13.38
CA ALA A 326 -7.55 5.94 -12.38
C ALA A 326 -8.38 5.83 -11.10
N LEU A 327 -7.85 5.17 -10.08
CA LEU A 327 -8.55 4.98 -8.81
C LEU A 327 -8.22 6.08 -7.80
N GLY A 328 -9.24 6.51 -7.05
CA GLY A 328 -9.15 7.47 -5.95
C GLY A 328 -8.61 6.86 -4.65
N GLY A 329 -8.58 7.65 -3.59
CA GLY A 329 -7.92 7.30 -2.33
C GLY A 329 -8.83 6.62 -1.31
N MET A 330 -8.26 6.40 -0.12
CA MET A 330 -8.88 5.70 1.01
C MET A 330 -9.82 6.61 1.82
N ALA A 331 -11.01 6.09 2.16
CA ALA A 331 -11.79 6.55 3.33
C ALA A 331 -11.72 5.50 4.45
N ALA A 332 -10.89 5.78 5.46
CA ALA A 332 -10.54 4.83 6.52
C ALA A 332 -11.48 4.86 7.74
N PHE A 333 -12.59 5.59 7.70
CA PHE A 333 -13.44 5.74 8.89
C PHE A 333 -14.10 4.44 9.33
N ILE A 334 -14.18 4.25 10.64
CA ILE A 334 -14.96 3.20 11.28
C ILE A 334 -16.28 3.85 11.74
N PRO A 335 -17.43 3.44 11.19
CA PRO A 335 -18.72 3.97 11.59
C PRO A 335 -18.95 3.89 13.10
N SER A 336 -19.41 5.00 13.68
CA SER A 336 -19.71 5.08 15.11
C SER A 336 -21.13 4.58 15.39
N LYS A 337 -21.36 4.08 16.62
CA LYS A 337 -22.73 3.84 17.12
C LYS A 337 -23.45 5.15 17.49
N ASP A 338 -22.69 6.22 17.69
CA ASP A 338 -23.20 7.57 17.88
C ASP A 338 -23.64 8.14 16.52
N GLU A 339 -24.95 8.40 16.38
CA GLU A 339 -25.55 8.88 15.12
C GLU A 339 -25.03 10.24 14.68
N GLU A 340 -24.79 11.18 15.59
CA GLU A 340 -24.30 12.53 15.25
C GLU A 340 -22.87 12.44 14.71
N ARG A 341 -22.01 11.70 15.41
CA ARG A 341 -20.63 11.45 14.94
C ARG A 341 -20.61 10.68 13.63
N ASN A 342 -21.51 9.72 13.46
CA ASN A 342 -21.60 8.95 12.22
C ASN A 342 -22.06 9.82 11.05
N ASN A 343 -23.02 10.72 11.24
CA ASN A 343 -23.45 11.66 10.20
C ASN A 343 -22.31 12.57 9.74
N GLN A 344 -21.53 13.13 10.66
CA GLN A 344 -20.35 13.94 10.32
C GLN A 344 -19.31 13.16 9.50
N VAL A 345 -19.06 11.89 9.87
CA VAL A 345 -18.16 11.00 9.13
C VAL A 345 -18.70 10.75 7.72
N LEU A 346 -19.98 10.41 7.59
CA LEU A 346 -20.59 10.12 6.30
C LEU A 346 -20.61 11.34 5.38
N ASP A 347 -20.85 12.54 5.91
CA ASP A 347 -20.82 13.78 5.12
C ASP A 347 -19.41 14.09 4.62
N LYS A 348 -18.39 13.85 5.45
CA LYS A 348 -16.99 13.96 5.02
C LYS A 348 -16.65 12.94 3.93
N VAL A 349 -17.07 11.68 4.09
CA VAL A 349 -16.89 10.65 3.06
C VAL A 349 -17.57 11.07 1.76
N LYS A 350 -18.82 11.56 1.80
CA LYS A 350 -19.53 12.04 0.60
C LYS A 350 -18.81 13.19 -0.09
N ALA A 351 -18.29 14.16 0.67
CA ALA A 351 -17.55 15.29 0.11
C ALA A 351 -16.27 14.82 -0.58
N ASP A 352 -15.46 13.99 0.09
CA ASP A 352 -14.20 13.47 -0.43
C ASP A 352 -14.44 12.60 -1.68
N LYS A 353 -15.42 11.69 -1.66
CA LYS A 353 -15.72 10.82 -2.81
C LYS A 353 -16.36 11.58 -3.97
N SER A 354 -17.15 12.61 -3.69
CA SER A 354 -17.69 13.49 -4.74
C SER A 354 -16.57 14.24 -5.45
N LEU A 355 -15.56 14.73 -4.72
CA LEU A 355 -14.38 15.38 -5.31
C LEU A 355 -13.65 14.42 -6.25
N GLU A 356 -13.40 13.18 -5.82
CA GLU A 356 -12.71 12.17 -6.63
C GLU A 356 -13.49 11.83 -7.91
N ALA A 357 -14.78 11.53 -7.79
CA ALA A 357 -15.62 11.18 -8.92
C ALA A 357 -15.78 12.36 -9.91
N ASN A 358 -15.93 13.59 -9.43
CA ASN A 358 -15.97 14.80 -10.27
C ASN A 358 -14.63 15.07 -10.98
N ASN A 359 -13.50 14.70 -10.37
CA ASN A 359 -12.19 14.81 -11.01
C ASN A 359 -11.99 13.80 -12.15
N GLY A 360 -12.78 12.74 -12.22
CA GLY A 360 -12.63 11.73 -13.27
C GLY A 360 -12.21 10.36 -12.76
N HIS A 361 -12.05 10.12 -11.46
CA HIS A 361 -11.69 8.79 -10.97
C HIS A 361 -12.75 7.73 -11.36
N ASP A 362 -12.30 6.53 -11.70
CA ASP A 362 -13.17 5.40 -12.07
C ASP A 362 -13.76 4.66 -10.87
N GLY A 363 -13.12 4.81 -9.71
CA GLY A 363 -13.50 4.18 -8.47
C GLY A 363 -12.69 4.69 -7.28
N THR A 364 -13.00 4.18 -6.09
CA THR A 364 -12.42 4.67 -4.83
C THR A 364 -12.26 3.55 -3.78
N TRP A 365 -11.55 3.85 -2.69
CA TRP A 365 -11.30 2.92 -1.60
C TRP A 365 -12.02 3.25 -0.28
N ILE A 366 -12.39 2.17 0.42
CA ILE A 366 -12.87 2.17 1.81
C ILE A 366 -12.17 1.08 2.63
N ALA A 367 -12.03 1.27 3.94
CA ALA A 367 -11.45 0.27 4.84
C ALA A 367 -12.49 -0.51 5.67
N HIS A 368 -13.76 -0.09 5.64
CA HIS A 368 -14.81 -0.68 6.48
C HIS A 368 -16.12 -0.91 5.69
N PRO A 369 -16.76 -2.10 5.77
CA PRO A 369 -17.99 -2.41 5.01
C PRO A 369 -19.14 -1.43 5.23
N GLY A 370 -19.23 -0.82 6.42
CA GLY A 370 -20.27 0.17 6.73
C GLY A 370 -20.17 1.50 5.96
N LEU A 371 -19.10 1.74 5.20
CA LEU A 371 -19.00 2.87 4.27
C LEU A 371 -19.40 2.51 2.83
N ALA A 372 -19.60 1.22 2.54
CA ALA A 372 -19.81 0.72 1.18
C ALA A 372 -20.99 1.38 0.49
N ASP A 373 -22.17 1.39 1.11
CA ASP A 373 -23.38 1.95 0.51
C ASP A 373 -23.26 3.47 0.26
N THR A 374 -22.57 4.20 1.13
CA THR A 374 -22.35 5.64 0.97
C THR A 374 -21.40 5.94 -0.18
N ALA A 375 -20.26 5.25 -0.25
CA ALA A 375 -19.31 5.42 -1.36
C ALA A 375 -19.92 4.96 -2.69
N MET A 376 -20.66 3.85 -2.69
CA MET A 376 -21.37 3.34 -3.86
C MET A 376 -22.41 4.34 -4.36
N ALA A 377 -23.20 4.96 -3.47
CA ALA A 377 -24.19 5.96 -3.85
C ALA A 377 -23.56 7.15 -4.58
N VAL A 378 -22.48 7.72 -4.04
CA VAL A 378 -21.77 8.84 -4.67
C VAL A 378 -21.31 8.51 -6.10
N PHE A 379 -20.66 7.36 -6.28
CA PHE A 379 -20.19 6.95 -7.60
C PHE A 379 -21.35 6.55 -8.52
N ASN A 380 -22.41 5.91 -8.01
CA ASN A 380 -23.60 5.59 -8.80
C ASN A 380 -24.26 6.85 -9.38
N ASP A 381 -24.42 7.89 -8.56
CA ASP A 381 -25.06 9.14 -8.95
C ASP A 381 -24.26 9.85 -10.05
N ILE A 382 -22.93 9.91 -9.93
CA ILE A 382 -22.05 10.60 -10.89
C ILE A 382 -21.83 9.76 -12.15
N LEU A 383 -21.68 8.43 -12.04
CA LEU A 383 -21.51 7.55 -13.19
C LEU A 383 -22.79 7.45 -14.03
N GLY A 384 -23.97 7.51 -13.40
CA GLY A 384 -25.24 7.23 -14.06
C GLY A 384 -25.26 5.79 -14.58
N SER A 385 -25.43 5.62 -15.89
CA SER A 385 -25.39 4.30 -16.54
C SER A 385 -23.99 3.79 -16.89
N ARG A 386 -22.94 4.62 -16.70
CA ARG A 386 -21.56 4.25 -17.03
C ARG A 386 -21.02 3.23 -16.02
N LYS A 387 -20.11 2.37 -16.49
CA LYS A 387 -19.36 1.45 -15.61
C LYS A 387 -18.16 2.13 -14.94
N ASN A 388 -17.55 3.07 -15.65
CA ASN A 388 -16.31 3.77 -15.31
C ASN A 388 -16.27 5.13 -16.03
N GLN A 389 -15.15 5.85 -15.93
CA GLN A 389 -14.94 7.20 -16.48
C GLN A 389 -13.76 7.27 -17.45
N LEU A 390 -13.37 6.16 -18.10
CA LEU A 390 -12.26 6.11 -19.06
C LEU A 390 -12.37 7.14 -20.22
N GLU A 391 -13.57 7.67 -20.48
CA GLU A 391 -13.84 8.72 -21.46
C GLU A 391 -13.51 10.15 -20.97
N VAL A 392 -13.25 10.35 -19.68
CA VAL A 392 -12.96 11.66 -19.07
C VAL A 392 -11.48 12.00 -19.28
N MET A 393 -11.14 12.51 -20.47
CA MET A 393 -9.74 12.67 -20.90
C MET A 393 -8.96 13.82 -20.23
N ARG A 394 -9.64 14.76 -19.58
CA ARG A 394 -9.05 15.98 -18.98
C ARG A 394 -8.19 16.81 -19.97
N GLU A 395 -8.59 16.89 -21.23
CA GLU A 395 -7.85 17.65 -22.25
C GLU A 395 -7.82 19.16 -21.99
N GLN A 396 -8.84 19.68 -21.30
CA GLN A 396 -8.94 21.07 -20.88
C GLN A 396 -7.91 21.48 -19.82
N ASP A 397 -7.31 20.51 -19.11
CA ASP A 397 -6.29 20.81 -18.11
C ASP A 397 -5.01 21.31 -18.80
N ALA A 398 -4.50 22.46 -18.34
CA ALA A 398 -3.16 22.92 -18.68
C ALA A 398 -2.10 21.87 -18.30
N PRO A 399 -0.92 21.88 -18.95
CA PRO A 399 0.18 20.99 -18.58
C PRO A 399 0.52 21.10 -17.09
N ILE A 400 0.65 19.94 -16.44
CA ILE A 400 1.05 19.84 -15.04
C ILE A 400 2.57 19.70 -14.99
N THR A 401 3.24 20.54 -14.21
CA THR A 401 4.70 20.63 -14.15
C THR A 401 5.26 20.03 -12.87
N ALA A 402 6.57 19.71 -12.86
CA ALA A 402 7.26 19.30 -11.64
C ALA A 402 7.14 20.33 -10.52
N ASP A 403 7.24 21.63 -10.82
CA ASP A 403 7.06 22.68 -9.83
C ASP A 403 5.71 22.58 -9.10
N GLN A 404 4.63 22.29 -9.82
CA GLN A 404 3.30 22.11 -9.23
C GLN A 404 3.23 20.85 -8.34
N LEU A 405 3.84 19.75 -8.78
CA LEU A 405 3.88 18.47 -8.05
C LEU A 405 4.77 18.53 -6.80
N LEU A 406 5.77 19.41 -6.81
CA LEU A 406 6.76 19.57 -5.74
C LEU A 406 6.43 20.70 -4.76
N ALA A 407 5.47 21.57 -5.07
CA ALA A 407 5.13 22.71 -4.23
C ALA A 407 4.57 22.26 -2.87
N PRO A 408 5.25 22.53 -1.73
CA PRO A 408 4.70 22.23 -0.42
C PRO A 408 3.43 23.08 -0.20
N CYS A 409 2.42 22.50 0.45
CA CYS A 409 1.18 23.23 0.73
C CYS A 409 1.28 24.09 1.98
N ASP A 410 0.45 25.14 2.03
CA ASP A 410 0.30 25.96 3.23
C ASP A 410 -0.31 25.17 4.40
N GLY A 411 0.10 25.55 5.61
CA GLY A 411 -0.43 25.03 6.87
C GLY A 411 0.53 25.31 8.04
N GLU A 412 0.08 24.97 9.24
CA GLU A 412 0.87 25.12 10.46
C GLU A 412 1.51 23.79 10.88
N ARG A 413 2.59 23.88 11.67
CA ARG A 413 3.17 22.75 12.40
C ARG A 413 2.77 22.92 13.85
N THR A 414 1.80 22.18 14.35
CA THR A 414 1.23 22.41 15.67
C THR A 414 1.73 21.40 16.70
N GLU A 415 1.75 21.80 17.96
CA GLU A 415 2.03 20.87 19.06
C GLU A 415 0.96 19.77 19.15
N GLU A 416 -0.31 20.12 18.90
CA GLU A 416 -1.41 19.16 18.88
C GLU A 416 -1.23 18.11 17.79
N GLY A 417 -0.88 18.53 16.57
CA GLY A 417 -0.58 17.64 15.45
C GLY A 417 0.60 16.72 15.74
N MET A 418 1.66 17.24 16.38
CA MET A 418 2.83 16.45 16.81
C MET A 418 2.45 15.38 17.85
N ARG A 419 1.69 15.75 18.88
CA ARG A 419 1.24 14.84 19.93
C ARG A 419 0.30 13.77 19.38
N ALA A 420 -0.63 14.15 18.49
CA ALA A 420 -1.50 13.20 17.80
C ALA A 420 -0.70 12.21 16.95
N ASN A 421 0.35 12.66 16.24
CA ASN A 421 1.26 11.77 15.50
C ASN A 421 1.95 10.76 16.41
N ILE A 422 2.42 11.19 17.58
CA ILE A 422 3.04 10.30 18.57
C ILE A 422 2.03 9.25 19.04
N ARG A 423 0.82 9.66 19.48
CA ARG A 423 -0.19 8.73 20.00
C ARG A 423 -0.60 7.67 18.97
N VAL A 424 -0.87 8.09 17.73
CA VAL A 424 -1.31 7.20 16.67
C VAL A 424 -0.20 6.24 16.26
N ALA A 425 1.03 6.74 16.04
CA ALA A 425 2.14 5.89 15.62
C ALA A 425 2.53 4.86 16.68
N VAL A 426 2.56 5.23 17.97
CA VAL A 426 2.88 4.29 19.06
C VAL A 426 1.82 3.19 19.17
N GLN A 427 0.53 3.54 19.15
CA GLN A 427 -0.55 2.55 19.20
C GLN A 427 -0.54 1.63 17.98
N TYR A 428 -0.26 2.16 16.79
CA TYR A 428 -0.10 1.35 15.59
C TYR A 428 1.07 0.38 15.71
N ILE A 429 2.25 0.87 16.09
CA ILE A 429 3.45 0.03 16.24
C ILE A 429 3.22 -1.06 17.29
N GLU A 430 2.57 -0.75 18.42
CA GLU A 430 2.26 -1.73 19.46
C GLU A 430 1.40 -2.87 18.95
N ALA A 431 0.35 -2.56 18.19
CA ALA A 431 -0.50 -3.57 17.57
C ALA A 431 0.29 -4.37 16.50
N TRP A 432 1.11 -3.69 15.69
CA TRP A 432 1.88 -4.32 14.62
C TRP A 432 2.91 -5.32 15.15
N ILE A 433 3.69 -4.96 16.18
CA ILE A 433 4.65 -5.88 16.83
C ILE A 433 3.97 -6.96 17.68
N SER A 434 2.66 -6.85 17.87
CA SER A 434 1.78 -7.88 18.43
C SER A 434 1.07 -8.70 17.34
N GLY A 435 1.40 -8.44 16.07
CA GLY A 435 0.95 -9.19 14.91
C GLY A 435 -0.30 -8.63 14.21
N ASN A 436 -0.82 -7.46 14.57
CA ASN A 436 -1.95 -6.84 13.89
C ASN A 436 -1.54 -5.56 13.14
N GLY A 437 -1.56 -5.58 11.81
CA GLY A 437 -1.22 -4.42 10.96
C GLY A 437 -2.41 -3.56 10.55
N CYS A 438 -3.65 -3.95 10.89
CA CYS A 438 -4.88 -3.24 10.53
C CYS A 438 -5.59 -2.81 11.81
N VAL A 439 -5.39 -1.55 12.21
CA VAL A 439 -5.55 -1.14 13.62
C VAL A 439 -6.61 -0.05 13.78
N PRO A 440 -7.70 -0.29 14.54
CA PRO A 440 -8.67 0.74 14.84
C PRO A 440 -8.12 1.73 15.88
N ILE A 441 -7.85 2.97 15.46
CA ILE A 441 -7.32 4.04 16.34
C ILE A 441 -8.17 5.30 16.14
N TYR A 442 -8.75 5.82 17.23
CA TYR A 442 -9.60 7.02 17.25
C TYR A 442 -10.73 7.07 16.19
N GLY A 443 -11.26 5.92 15.79
CA GLY A 443 -12.34 5.80 14.80
C GLY A 443 -11.87 5.74 13.34
N LEU A 444 -10.58 5.53 13.11
CA LEU A 444 -9.97 5.24 11.81
C LEU A 444 -9.38 3.83 11.81
N MET A 445 -9.43 3.15 10.66
CA MET A 445 -8.72 1.91 10.42
C MET A 445 -7.35 2.24 9.83
N GLU A 446 -6.33 2.24 10.68
CA GLU A 446 -4.98 2.66 10.33
C GLU A 446 -4.12 1.48 9.85
N ASP A 447 -3.23 1.76 8.90
CA ASP A 447 -2.20 0.86 8.37
C ASP A 447 -0.80 1.47 8.55
N ALA A 448 0.25 0.82 8.02
CA ALA A 448 1.64 1.22 8.26
C ALA A 448 1.94 2.63 7.74
N ALA A 449 1.32 3.04 6.63
CA ALA A 449 1.50 4.36 6.04
C ALA A 449 1.16 5.49 7.01
N THR A 450 0.17 5.30 7.90
CA THR A 450 -0.17 6.28 8.95
C THR A 450 0.99 6.46 9.95
N ALA A 451 1.59 5.36 10.42
CA ALA A 451 2.74 5.45 11.32
C ALA A 451 3.98 6.02 10.61
N GLU A 452 4.17 5.69 9.33
CA GLU A 452 5.27 6.21 8.51
C GLU A 452 5.21 7.72 8.34
N ILE A 453 4.07 8.29 7.96
CA ILE A 453 3.96 9.74 7.83
C ILE A 453 4.09 10.44 9.19
N SER A 454 3.55 9.85 10.26
CA SER A 454 3.65 10.41 11.61
C SER A 454 5.09 10.52 12.09
N ARG A 455 5.91 9.46 11.97
CA ARG A 455 7.33 9.50 12.38
C ARG A 455 8.18 10.35 11.45
N THR A 456 7.91 10.31 10.15
CA THR A 456 8.72 10.98 9.13
C THR A 456 8.50 12.50 9.13
N SER A 457 7.28 12.96 9.39
CA SER A 457 6.98 14.39 9.58
C SER A 457 7.73 14.96 10.79
N ILE A 458 7.74 14.25 11.93
CA ILE A 458 8.49 14.68 13.12
C ILE A 458 10.00 14.70 12.83
N TRP A 459 10.53 13.66 12.18
CA TRP A 459 11.94 13.61 11.78
C TRP A 459 12.31 14.83 10.92
N GLN A 460 11.48 15.19 9.93
CA GLN A 460 11.72 16.34 9.05
C GLN A 460 11.81 17.66 9.83
N TRP A 461 10.92 17.84 10.81
CA TRP A 461 10.92 19.05 11.65
C TRP A 461 12.16 19.13 12.55
N ILE A 462 12.64 18.00 13.07
CA ILE A 462 13.90 17.91 13.82
C ILE A 462 15.08 18.23 12.89
N HIS A 463 15.15 17.57 11.74
CA HIS A 463 16.27 17.67 10.79
C HIS A 463 16.49 19.11 10.32
N HIS A 464 15.42 19.82 9.96
CA HIS A 464 15.48 21.21 9.50
C HIS A 464 15.32 22.26 10.62
N GLN A 465 15.42 21.85 11.90
CA GLN A 465 15.38 22.74 13.07
C GLN A 465 14.17 23.68 13.06
N LYS A 466 12.99 23.15 12.73
CA LYS A 466 11.77 23.93 12.56
C LYS A 466 11.15 24.27 13.92
N THR A 467 10.32 25.32 13.93
CA THR A 467 9.49 25.67 15.07
C THR A 467 8.05 25.20 14.85
N LEU A 468 7.42 24.83 15.96
CA LEU A 468 5.96 24.73 16.04
C LEU A 468 5.34 26.14 15.98
N SER A 469 4.05 26.25 15.66
CA SER A 469 3.33 27.52 15.58
C SER A 469 3.32 28.31 16.89
N ASN A 470 3.48 27.63 18.03
CA ASN A 470 3.64 28.24 19.34
C ASN A 470 5.08 28.72 19.66
N GLY A 471 6.00 28.65 18.69
CA GLY A 471 7.38 29.10 18.82
C GLY A 471 8.36 28.08 19.44
N LYS A 472 7.89 26.91 19.90
CA LYS A 472 8.78 25.87 20.45
C LYS A 472 9.65 25.26 19.34
N PRO A 473 11.00 25.25 19.48
CA PRO A 473 11.87 24.55 18.54
C PRO A 473 11.69 23.03 18.62
N VAL A 474 11.51 22.37 17.48
CA VAL A 474 11.37 20.91 17.41
C VAL A 474 12.75 20.27 17.49
N THR A 475 12.98 19.48 18.54
CA THR A 475 14.27 18.81 18.81
C THR A 475 14.03 17.36 19.23
N LYS A 476 15.08 16.54 19.18
CA LYS A 476 15.05 15.17 19.72
C LYS A 476 14.64 15.14 21.20
N ALA A 477 15.08 16.12 21.98
CA ALA A 477 14.73 16.25 23.39
C ALA A 477 13.24 16.57 23.59
N LEU A 478 12.71 17.53 22.82
CA LEU A 478 11.28 17.87 22.87
C LEU A 478 10.42 16.66 22.49
N PHE A 479 10.79 15.95 21.43
CA PHE A 479 10.10 14.73 21.02
C PHE A 479 10.10 13.67 22.14
N ARG A 480 11.25 13.37 22.76
CA ARG A 480 11.32 12.38 23.87
C ARG A 480 10.46 12.78 25.06
N GLN A 481 10.43 14.07 25.39
CA GLN A 481 9.54 14.60 26.43
C GLN A 481 8.07 14.33 26.06
N MET A 482 7.65 14.74 24.86
CA MET A 482 6.28 14.52 24.39
C MET A 482 5.94 13.02 24.31
N LEU A 483 6.87 12.16 23.90
CA LEU A 483 6.67 10.71 23.88
C LEU A 483 6.32 10.17 25.27
N GLY A 484 7.06 10.57 26.31
CA GLY A 484 6.77 10.16 27.69
C GLY A 484 5.45 10.73 28.23
N GLU A 485 5.06 11.93 27.80
CA GLU A 485 3.77 12.55 28.14
C GLU A 485 2.60 11.84 27.44
N GLU A 486 2.69 11.61 26.15
CA GLU A 486 1.65 10.94 25.35
C GLU A 486 1.48 9.47 25.71
N MET A 487 2.54 8.78 26.17
CA MET A 487 2.43 7.44 26.74
C MET A 487 1.50 7.39 27.97
N LYS A 488 1.49 8.44 28.80
CA LYS A 488 0.55 8.54 29.93
C LYS A 488 -0.87 8.79 29.46
N VAL A 489 -1.05 9.56 28.38
CA VAL A 489 -2.36 9.77 27.74
C VAL A 489 -2.91 8.44 27.22
N ILE A 490 -2.11 7.68 26.47
CA ILE A 490 -2.48 6.35 25.96
C ILE A 490 -2.86 5.41 27.11
N ALA A 491 -2.06 5.36 28.18
CA ALA A 491 -2.37 4.55 29.36
C ALA A 491 -3.70 4.94 30.01
N SER A 492 -4.01 6.24 30.08
CA SER A 492 -5.28 6.73 30.62
C SER A 492 -6.47 6.42 29.70
N GLU A 493 -6.31 6.47 28.38
CA GLU A 493 -7.37 6.19 27.41
C GLU A 493 -7.72 4.71 27.33
N LEU A 494 -6.72 3.83 27.43
CA LEU A 494 -6.88 2.37 27.33
C LEU A 494 -7.16 1.69 28.67
N GLY A 495 -6.81 2.33 29.78
CA GLY A 495 -6.85 1.75 31.12
C GLY A 495 -5.62 0.89 31.43
N GLU A 496 -5.36 0.70 32.73
CA GLU A 496 -4.15 0.04 33.24
C GLU A 496 -4.01 -1.42 32.75
N GLU A 497 -5.12 -2.16 32.66
CA GLU A 497 -5.11 -3.55 32.22
C GLU A 497 -4.63 -3.70 30.77
N ARG A 498 -5.23 -2.99 29.81
CA ARG A 498 -4.84 -3.06 28.39
C ARG A 498 -3.43 -2.53 28.15
N PHE A 499 -3.04 -1.48 28.88
CA PHE A 499 -1.71 -0.88 28.73
C PHE A 499 -0.60 -1.80 29.27
N SER A 500 -0.77 -2.35 30.47
CA SER A 500 0.23 -3.22 31.11
C SER A 500 0.41 -4.59 30.42
N HIS A 501 -0.64 -5.12 29.80
CA HIS A 501 -0.55 -6.35 28.99
C HIS A 501 -0.11 -6.11 27.55
N GLY A 502 -0.05 -4.84 27.12
CA GLY A 502 0.38 -4.44 25.78
C GLY A 502 1.89 -4.36 25.64
N ARG A 503 2.36 -4.18 24.41
CA ARG A 503 3.80 -3.99 24.09
C ARG A 503 4.19 -2.52 23.94
N PHE A 504 3.58 -1.63 24.71
CA PHE A 504 3.74 -0.17 24.53
C PHE A 504 5.17 0.32 24.80
N ASP A 505 5.91 -0.31 25.72
CA ASP A 505 7.30 0.05 25.97
C ASP A 505 8.20 -0.27 24.78
N ASP A 506 8.03 -1.45 24.16
CA ASP A 506 8.74 -1.83 22.94
C ASP A 506 8.37 -0.90 21.77
N ALA A 507 7.08 -0.57 21.65
CA ALA A 507 6.59 0.33 20.62
C ALA A 507 7.14 1.75 20.77
N ALA A 508 7.19 2.29 21.99
CA ALA A 508 7.79 3.59 22.28
C ALA A 508 9.29 3.59 21.99
N ARG A 509 10.02 2.52 22.32
CA ARG A 509 11.44 2.36 21.99
C ARG A 509 11.67 2.35 20.48
N LEU A 510 10.85 1.62 19.71
CA LEU A 510 10.96 1.60 18.26
C LEU A 510 10.61 2.97 17.67
N MET A 511 9.53 3.60 18.12
CA MET A 511 9.13 4.96 17.70
C MET A 511 10.25 5.99 17.97
N GLU A 512 10.92 5.90 19.12
CA GLU A 512 12.06 6.77 19.43
C GLU A 512 13.23 6.55 18.47
N GLN A 513 13.60 5.28 18.23
CA GLN A 513 14.70 4.92 17.35
C GLN A 513 14.51 5.47 15.93
N ILE A 514 13.32 5.26 15.35
CA ILE A 514 13.05 5.63 13.95
C ILE A 514 12.79 7.13 13.75
N THR A 515 12.54 7.87 14.82
CA THR A 515 12.23 9.31 14.77
C THR A 515 13.44 10.18 15.13
N THR A 516 14.33 9.69 15.99
CA THR A 516 15.48 10.47 16.52
C THR A 516 16.83 10.08 15.92
N SER A 517 16.87 9.15 14.97
CA SER A 517 18.06 8.84 14.18
C SER A 517 18.50 10.04 13.33
N ASP A 518 19.81 10.19 13.11
CA ASP A 518 20.34 11.26 12.24
C ASP A 518 19.97 11.02 10.78
N GLU A 519 20.04 9.76 10.34
CA GLU A 519 19.57 9.34 9.03
C GLU A 519 18.08 8.99 9.08
N LEU A 520 17.32 9.43 8.07
CA LEU A 520 15.94 9.01 7.89
C LEU A 520 15.91 7.59 7.32
N ILE A 521 15.56 6.59 8.14
CA ILE A 521 15.39 5.23 7.63
C ILE A 521 14.24 5.16 6.63
N ASP A 522 14.35 4.28 5.63
CA ASP A 522 13.37 4.21 4.54
C ASP A 522 12.00 3.72 5.01
N PHE A 523 11.95 2.70 5.86
CA PHE A 523 10.70 2.09 6.31
C PHE A 523 10.80 1.58 7.75
N LEU A 524 9.80 1.86 8.59
CA LEU A 524 9.69 1.36 9.96
C LEU A 524 9.50 -0.16 10.01
N THR A 525 8.95 -0.74 8.95
CA THR A 525 8.69 -2.19 8.85
C THR A 525 9.97 -3.00 8.83
N LEU A 526 11.10 -2.45 8.37
CA LEU A 526 12.39 -3.15 8.35
C LEU A 526 12.95 -3.42 9.76
N PRO A 527 13.13 -2.42 10.65
CA PRO A 527 13.48 -2.69 12.04
C PRO A 527 12.34 -3.37 12.81
N GLY A 528 11.07 -3.05 12.50
CA GLY A 528 9.90 -3.70 13.11
C GLY A 528 9.88 -5.21 12.87
N TYR A 529 10.20 -5.67 11.66
CA TYR A 529 10.14 -7.09 11.28
C TYR A 529 11.11 -7.98 12.07
N ARG A 530 12.15 -7.40 12.67
CA ARG A 530 13.07 -8.09 13.58
C ARG A 530 12.40 -8.48 14.91
N LEU A 531 11.31 -7.82 15.28
CA LEU A 531 10.53 -8.08 16.49
C LEU A 531 9.43 -9.13 16.28
N LEU A 532 9.16 -9.49 15.02
CA LEU A 532 8.27 -10.60 14.67
C LEU A 532 9.04 -11.93 14.72
N ALA A 533 8.31 -13.03 14.92
CA ALA A 533 8.89 -14.38 14.97
C ALA A 533 9.40 -14.87 13.62
#